data_AF-A0A9D1D0S2-F1
#
_entry.id   AF-A0A9D1D0S2-F1
#
_cell.length_a   1.000
_cell.length_b   1.000
_cell.length_c   1.000
_cell.angle_alpha   90.00
_cell.angle_beta   90.00
_cell.angle_gamma   90.00
#
_symmetry.space_group_name_H-M   'P 1'
#
loop_
_entity.id
_entity.type
_entity.pdbx_description
1 polymer ?
#
loop_
_entity_poly.entity_id
_entity_poly.type
_entity_poly.pdbx_seq_one_letter_code
_entity_poly.pdbx_strand_id
1 'polypeptide(L)'
;MEALASQPSNVRENLTYLGYAWLKALSEICYFDARNEASKRLADDIIGQVRQEPKLHQLSYDGTTEIELDCRDDEQAAWLLRCYLCADSGNKYQSFLDHAIYSHRTLQQNLTRFFLEWFVRAAKLDRSSFLENAGVYLRGCVLPFI
;
A
#
# COMPACT_ATOMS: atom_id res chain seq x y z
N MET A 1 -0.38 8.26 -10.00
CA MET A 1 -1.57 7.48 -9.58
C MET A 1 -2.43 6.96 -10.74
N GLU A 2 -2.65 7.74 -11.80
CA GLU A 2 -3.39 7.30 -12.99
C GLU A 2 -2.79 6.01 -13.62
N ALA A 3 -1.48 5.97 -13.79
CA ALA A 3 -0.74 4.82 -14.33
C ALA A 3 -0.87 3.52 -13.48
N LEU A 4 -1.12 3.64 -12.17
CA LEU A 4 -1.40 2.48 -11.32
C LEU A 4 -2.84 2.00 -11.48
N ALA A 5 -3.78 2.94 -11.68
CA ALA A 5 -5.19 2.63 -11.87
C ALA A 5 -5.48 1.96 -13.23
N SER A 6 -4.63 2.17 -14.24
CA SER A 6 -4.73 1.52 -15.55
C SER A 6 -4.20 0.08 -15.57
N GLN A 7 -3.57 -0.39 -14.48
CA GLN A 7 -3.06 -1.76 -14.40
C GLN A 7 -4.19 -2.81 -14.36
N PRO A 8 -3.89 -4.08 -14.74
CA PRO A 8 -4.83 -5.19 -14.64
C PRO A 8 -5.42 -5.36 -13.23
N SER A 9 -6.66 -5.83 -13.13
CA SER A 9 -7.39 -5.90 -11.85
C SER A 9 -6.67 -6.71 -10.77
N ASN A 10 -6.07 -7.85 -11.13
CA ASN A 10 -5.29 -8.66 -10.20
C ASN A 10 -4.05 -7.92 -9.63
N VAL A 11 -3.40 -7.07 -10.42
CA VAL A 11 -2.30 -6.21 -9.96
C VAL A 11 -2.81 -5.11 -9.03
N ARG A 12 -3.96 -4.50 -9.34
CA ARG A 12 -4.61 -3.49 -8.47
C ARG A 12 -5.06 -4.08 -7.14
N GLU A 13 -5.64 -5.28 -7.17
CA GLU A 13 -6.02 -6.02 -5.96
C GLU A 13 -4.78 -6.37 -5.13
N ASN A 14 -3.67 -6.76 -5.75
CA ASN A 14 -2.39 -6.99 -5.07
C ASN A 14 -1.79 -5.71 -4.47
N LEU A 15 -1.90 -4.56 -5.14
CA LEU A 15 -1.49 -3.27 -4.57
C LEU A 15 -2.36 -2.89 -3.36
N THR A 16 -3.65 -3.21 -3.42
CA THR A 16 -4.57 -3.03 -2.29
C THR A 16 -4.19 -3.94 -1.12
N TYR A 17 -3.82 -5.19 -1.39
CA TYR A 17 -3.30 -6.11 -0.38
C TYR A 17 -2.01 -5.58 0.25
N LEU A 18 -1.05 -5.11 -0.56
CA LEU A 18 0.20 -4.54 -0.06
C LEU A 18 -0.08 -3.36 0.89
N GLY A 19 -0.98 -2.45 0.52
CA GLY A 19 -1.37 -1.35 1.39
C GLY A 19 -2.01 -1.82 2.71
N TYR A 20 -2.88 -2.84 2.65
CA TYR A 20 -3.45 -3.45 3.85
C TYR A 20 -2.37 -4.07 4.74
N ALA A 21 -1.44 -4.83 4.16
CA ALA A 21 -0.34 -5.46 4.87
C ALA A 21 0.58 -4.41 5.51
N TRP A 22 0.81 -3.28 4.84
CA TRP A 22 1.50 -2.13 5.41
C TRP A 22 0.76 -1.56 6.64
N LEU A 23 -0.55 -1.31 6.55
CA LEU A 23 -1.33 -0.85 7.71
C LEU A 23 -1.29 -1.86 8.86
N LYS A 24 -1.38 -3.16 8.56
CA LYS A 24 -1.27 -4.22 9.58
C LYS A 24 0.08 -4.17 10.30
N ALA A 25 1.18 -4.19 9.54
CA ALA A 25 2.53 -4.08 10.08
C ALA A 25 2.71 -2.78 10.89
N LEU A 26 2.17 -1.66 10.39
CA LEU A 26 2.21 -0.39 11.09
C LEU A 26 1.40 -0.44 12.39
N SER A 27 0.24 -1.08 12.44
CA SER A 27 -0.56 -1.20 13.66
C SER A 27 0.14 -2.01 14.78
N GLU A 28 1.08 -2.87 14.42
CA GLU A 28 1.79 -3.75 15.36
C GLU A 28 3.04 -3.10 15.97
N ILE A 29 3.52 -1.96 15.46
CA ILE A 29 4.73 -1.33 16.03
C ILE A 29 4.46 -0.69 17.40
N CYS A 30 5.42 -0.84 18.30
CA CYS A 30 5.37 -0.19 19.62
C CYS A 30 6.08 1.18 19.64
N TYR A 31 7.02 1.43 18.72
CA TYR A 31 7.83 2.65 18.73
C TYR A 31 7.53 3.56 17.53
N PHE A 32 6.83 4.66 17.80
CA PHE A 32 6.49 5.72 16.86
C PHE A 32 6.73 7.10 17.50
N ASP A 33 6.80 8.15 16.68
CA ASP A 33 6.93 9.53 17.16
C ASP A 33 6.01 10.47 16.38
N ALA A 34 6.06 11.78 16.68
CA ALA A 34 5.20 12.78 16.06
C ALA A 34 5.22 12.76 14.52
N ARG A 35 6.29 12.23 13.89
CA ARG A 35 6.44 12.14 12.43
C ARG A 35 5.65 11.01 11.79
N ASN A 36 5.21 9.99 12.54
CA ASN A 36 4.39 8.90 12.01
C ASN A 36 3.19 8.54 12.90
N GLU A 37 2.97 9.26 14.01
CA GLU A 37 1.88 9.02 14.94
C GLU A 37 0.50 9.02 14.26
N ALA A 38 0.26 9.97 13.35
CA ALA A 38 -1.01 10.03 12.62
C ALA A 38 -1.24 8.80 11.75
N SER A 39 -0.21 8.31 11.05
CA SER A 39 -0.29 7.06 10.29
C SER A 39 -0.50 5.84 11.18
N LYS A 40 0.16 5.80 12.36
CA LYS A 40 0.00 4.71 13.32
C LYS A 40 -1.43 4.62 13.86
N ARG A 41 -1.99 5.74 14.32
CA ARG A 41 -3.37 5.78 14.83
C ARG A 41 -4.38 5.36 13.77
N LEU A 42 -4.20 5.83 12.53
CA LEU A 42 -5.05 5.44 11.42
C LEU A 42 -4.96 3.95 11.11
N ALA A 43 -3.75 3.38 11.15
CA ALA A 43 -3.56 1.95 10.99
C ALA A 43 -4.28 1.16 12.09
N ASP A 44 -4.18 1.59 13.36
CA ASP A 44 -4.89 0.96 14.48
C ASP A 44 -6.42 1.01 14.29
N ASP A 45 -6.96 2.15 13.87
CA ASP A 45 -8.38 2.32 13.62
C ASP A 45 -8.87 1.42 12.48
N ILE A 46 -8.18 1.40 11.33
CA ILE A 46 -8.60 0.59 10.19
C ILE A 46 -8.45 -0.91 10.50
N ILE A 47 -7.32 -1.34 11.04
CA ILE A 47 -7.05 -2.76 11.31
C ILE A 47 -7.92 -3.29 12.45
N GLY A 48 -8.20 -2.47 13.47
CA GLY A 48 -9.08 -2.84 14.57
C GLY A 48 -10.56 -3.03 14.15
N GLN A 49 -11.00 -2.34 13.09
CA GLN A 49 -12.40 -2.30 12.68
C GLN A 49 -12.69 -3.15 11.43
N VAL A 50 -11.78 -3.18 10.46
CA VAL A 50 -11.96 -3.90 9.19
C VAL A 50 -11.33 -5.29 9.28
N ARG A 51 -12.17 -6.29 9.54
CA ARG A 51 -11.73 -7.68 9.70
C ARG A 51 -11.48 -8.42 8.38
N GLN A 52 -12.02 -7.92 7.27
CA GLN A 52 -11.85 -8.57 5.97
C GLN A 52 -10.51 -8.21 5.36
N GLU A 53 -9.67 -9.20 5.09
CA GLU A 53 -8.42 -9.00 4.34
C GLU A 53 -8.73 -8.85 2.83
N PRO A 54 -8.01 -7.96 2.11
CA PRO A 54 -8.06 -7.93 0.66
C PRO A 54 -7.61 -9.25 0.03
N LYS A 55 -8.02 -9.50 -1.21
CA LYS A 55 -7.57 -10.65 -1.98
C LYS A 55 -6.11 -10.46 -2.41
N LEU A 56 -5.29 -11.49 -2.18
CA LEU A 56 -3.95 -11.60 -2.76
C LEU A 56 -3.94 -12.65 -3.87
N HIS A 57 -3.45 -12.27 -5.03
CA HIS A 57 -3.25 -13.17 -6.17
C HIS A 57 -1.79 -13.58 -6.26
N GLN A 58 -1.56 -14.87 -6.48
CA GLN A 58 -0.25 -15.40 -6.84
C GLN A 58 0.00 -15.11 -8.31
N LEU A 59 0.97 -14.25 -8.58
CA LEU A 59 1.34 -13.79 -9.92
C LEU A 59 2.71 -14.33 -10.27
N SER A 60 2.94 -14.62 -11.55
CA SER A 60 4.25 -14.99 -12.06
C SER A 60 4.98 -13.76 -12.59
N TYR A 61 6.28 -13.68 -12.32
CA TYR A 61 7.18 -12.71 -12.94
C TYR A 61 8.40 -13.44 -13.48
N ASP A 62 8.67 -13.28 -14.77
CA ASP A 62 9.80 -13.85 -15.51
C ASP A 62 10.73 -12.77 -16.08
N GLY A 63 10.53 -11.52 -15.66
CA GLY A 63 11.23 -10.35 -16.17
C GLY A 63 12.55 -10.04 -15.47
N THR A 64 13.14 -8.91 -15.87
CA THR A 64 14.43 -8.42 -15.40
C THR A 64 14.44 -8.02 -13.91
N THR A 65 15.50 -8.39 -13.19
CA THR A 65 15.68 -8.04 -11.78
C THR A 65 16.37 -6.69 -11.53
N GLU A 66 17.05 -6.14 -12.54
CA GLU A 66 17.76 -4.85 -12.47
C GLU A 66 17.15 -3.84 -13.44
N ILE A 67 16.58 -2.76 -12.89
CA ILE A 67 15.86 -1.75 -13.66
C ILE A 67 16.46 -0.39 -13.37
N GLU A 68 16.88 0.31 -14.42
CA GLU A 68 17.24 1.72 -14.32
C GLU A 68 15.96 2.57 -14.29
N LEU A 69 15.79 3.34 -13.22
CA LEU A 69 14.56 4.11 -12.95
C LEU A 69 14.80 5.60 -13.15
N ASP A 70 14.03 6.22 -14.04
CA ASP A 70 13.80 7.66 -14.06
C ASP A 70 12.66 7.99 -13.06
N CYS A 71 13.04 8.63 -11.96
CA CYS A 71 12.10 8.99 -10.90
C CYS A 71 11.08 10.08 -11.30
N ARG A 72 11.15 10.60 -12.53
CA ARG A 72 10.20 11.59 -13.08
C ARG A 72 9.14 10.96 -13.99
N ASP A 73 9.28 9.68 -14.33
CA ASP A 73 8.35 8.98 -15.20
C ASP A 73 7.35 8.15 -14.36
N ASP A 74 6.13 8.69 -14.23
CA ASP A 74 5.02 8.05 -13.52
C ASP A 74 4.65 6.68 -14.11
N GLU A 75 4.78 6.48 -15.43
CA GLU A 75 4.50 5.20 -16.09
C GLU A 75 5.60 4.19 -15.78
N GLN A 76 6.87 4.62 -15.79
CA GLN A 76 7.97 3.75 -15.42
C GLN A 76 7.92 3.34 -13.94
N ALA A 77 7.56 4.27 -13.05
CA ALA A 77 7.34 3.98 -11.64
C ALA A 77 6.19 2.99 -11.41
N ALA A 78 5.06 3.19 -12.12
CA ALA A 78 3.93 2.27 -12.06
C ALA A 78 4.26 0.88 -12.61
N TRP A 79 5.02 0.82 -13.71
CA TRP A 79 5.51 -0.41 -14.28
C TRP A 79 6.44 -1.17 -13.32
N LEU A 80 7.40 -0.47 -12.71
CA LEU A 80 8.31 -1.06 -11.73
C LEU A 80 7.53 -1.64 -10.53
N LEU A 81 6.57 -0.87 -10.00
CA LEU A 81 5.74 -1.35 -8.89
C LEU A 81 4.93 -2.58 -9.30
N ARG A 82 4.39 -2.62 -10.53
CA ARG A 82 3.73 -3.82 -11.07
C ARG A 82 4.70 -5.01 -11.14
N CYS A 83 5.92 -4.82 -11.64
CA CYS A 83 6.91 -5.90 -11.71
C CYS A 83 7.18 -6.48 -10.31
N TYR A 84 7.37 -5.61 -9.31
CA TYR A 84 7.55 -6.03 -7.93
C TYR A 84 6.33 -6.79 -7.37
N LEU A 85 5.11 -6.26 -7.58
CA LEU A 85 3.87 -6.91 -7.13
C LEU A 85 3.68 -8.30 -7.77
N CYS A 86 4.14 -8.49 -9.01
CA CYS A 86 4.13 -9.80 -9.64
C CYS A 86 5.17 -10.73 -8.98
N ALA A 87 6.41 -10.25 -8.86
CA ALA A 87 7.55 -11.06 -8.42
C ALA A 87 7.45 -11.55 -6.98
N ASP A 88 6.94 -10.73 -6.06
CA ASP A 88 7.00 -11.01 -4.62
C ASP A 88 5.64 -11.40 -4.00
N SER A 89 4.64 -11.66 -4.86
CA SER A 89 3.29 -12.07 -4.43
C SER A 89 3.28 -13.38 -3.62
N GLY A 90 4.21 -14.31 -3.90
CA GLY A 90 4.40 -15.55 -3.14
C GLY A 90 4.87 -15.34 -1.71
N ASN A 91 5.67 -14.31 -1.48
CA ASN A 91 6.18 -13.93 -0.16
C ASN A 91 5.26 -12.90 0.54
N LYS A 92 4.10 -12.57 -0.05
CA LYS A 92 3.16 -11.59 0.49
C LYS A 92 3.80 -10.23 0.78
N TYR A 93 4.84 -9.88 0.03
CA TYR A 93 5.60 -8.64 0.18
C TYR A 93 6.34 -8.47 1.51
N GLN A 94 6.58 -9.57 2.25
CA GLN A 94 7.12 -9.52 3.62
C GLN A 94 8.47 -8.80 3.68
N SER A 95 9.38 -9.09 2.75
CA SER A 95 10.72 -8.47 2.74
C SER A 95 10.67 -6.95 2.60
N PHE A 96 9.74 -6.44 1.79
CA PHE A 96 9.52 -4.99 1.67
C PHE A 96 8.92 -4.41 2.95
N LEU A 97 7.95 -5.10 3.56
CA LEU A 97 7.30 -4.64 4.79
C LEU A 97 8.29 -4.58 5.96
N ASP A 98 9.12 -5.61 6.11
CA ASP A 98 10.18 -5.69 7.10
C ASP A 98 11.16 -4.52 6.92
N HIS A 99 11.53 -4.18 5.69
CA HIS A 99 12.39 -3.03 5.45
C HIS A 99 11.67 -1.69 5.74
N ALA A 100 10.44 -1.53 5.24
CA ALA A 100 9.67 -0.30 5.35
C ALA A 100 9.38 0.07 6.81
N ILE A 101 9.15 -0.90 7.70
CA ILE A 101 8.83 -0.65 9.11
C ILE A 101 10.03 -0.15 9.94
N TYR A 102 11.25 -0.41 9.48
CA TYR A 102 12.48 0.13 10.08
C TYR A 102 12.98 1.40 9.38
N SER A 103 12.34 1.82 8.29
CA SER A 103 12.67 3.08 7.62
C SER A 103 12.36 4.31 8.49
N HIS A 104 12.88 5.45 8.07
CA HIS A 104 12.66 6.73 8.74
C HIS A 104 11.17 7.07 8.87
N ARG A 105 10.73 7.61 10.01
CA ARG A 105 9.30 7.83 10.31
C ARG A 105 8.57 8.73 9.30
N THR A 106 9.26 9.73 8.75
CA THR A 106 8.71 10.54 7.64
C THR A 106 8.42 9.71 6.39
N LEU A 107 9.26 8.72 6.06
CA LEU A 107 9.02 7.82 4.92
C LEU A 107 7.81 6.92 5.17
N GLN A 108 7.64 6.43 6.40
CA GLN A 108 6.45 5.65 6.80
C GLN A 108 5.16 6.46 6.67
N GLN A 109 5.20 7.74 7.07
CA GLN A 109 4.08 8.65 6.92
C GLN A 109 3.75 8.89 5.43
N ASN A 110 4.77 9.09 4.59
CA ASN A 110 4.60 9.25 3.14
C ASN A 110 4.08 7.99 2.46
N LEU A 111 4.59 6.82 2.85
CA LEU A 111 4.12 5.53 2.34
C LEU A 111 2.66 5.28 2.71
N THR A 112 2.28 5.62 3.94
CA THR A 112 0.87 5.55 4.36
C THR A 112 0.01 6.47 3.51
N ARG A 113 0.42 7.73 3.25
CA ARG A 113 -0.33 8.63 2.35
C ARG A 113 -0.53 8.04 0.97
N PHE A 114 0.53 7.48 0.38
CA PHE A 114 0.47 6.84 -0.93
C PHE A 114 -0.61 5.74 -0.95
N PHE A 115 -0.65 4.88 0.07
CA PHE A 115 -1.67 3.82 0.14
C PHE A 115 -3.08 4.35 0.41
N LEU A 116 -3.25 5.42 1.20
CA LEU A 116 -4.57 6.03 1.39
C LEU A 116 -5.11 6.62 0.09
N GLU A 117 -4.28 7.33 -0.66
CA GLU A 117 -4.64 7.85 -1.98
C GLU A 117 -5.00 6.70 -2.93
N TRP A 118 -4.25 5.59 -2.86
CA TRP A 118 -4.57 4.37 -3.59
C TRP A 118 -5.93 3.82 -3.22
N PHE A 119 -6.24 3.65 -1.93
CA PHE A 119 -7.52 3.07 -1.51
C PHE A 119 -8.73 3.90 -1.93
N VAL A 120 -8.65 5.23 -1.81
CA VAL A 120 -9.71 6.14 -2.29
C VAL A 120 -9.96 5.96 -3.77
N ARG A 121 -8.89 5.73 -4.55
CA ARG A 121 -8.99 5.52 -5.99
C ARG A 121 -9.49 4.11 -6.33
N ALA A 122 -8.91 3.08 -5.72
CA ALA A 122 -9.27 1.68 -5.92
C ALA A 122 -10.73 1.40 -5.54
N ALA A 123 -11.27 2.08 -4.52
CA ALA A 123 -12.68 1.95 -4.11
C ALA A 123 -13.68 2.34 -5.21
N LYS A 124 -13.25 3.10 -6.22
CA LYS A 124 -14.07 3.47 -7.40
C LYS A 124 -13.90 2.49 -8.57
N LEU A 125 -12.85 1.68 -8.56
CA LEU A 125 -12.44 0.83 -9.68
C LEU A 125 -12.75 -0.64 -9.44
N ASP A 126 -12.58 -1.10 -8.20
CA ASP A 126 -12.66 -2.50 -7.82
C ASP A 126 -13.74 -2.71 -6.74
N ARG A 127 -14.49 -3.82 -6.83
CA ARG A 127 -15.45 -4.23 -5.79
C ARG A 127 -14.73 -5.05 -4.72
N SER A 128 -13.96 -4.37 -3.89
CA SER A 128 -13.26 -4.99 -2.75
C SER A 128 -14.03 -4.74 -1.46
N SER A 129 -14.44 -5.81 -0.77
CA SER A 129 -15.12 -5.70 0.53
C SER A 129 -14.27 -4.99 1.59
N PHE A 130 -12.94 -5.14 1.52
CA PHE A 130 -12.04 -4.34 2.37
C PHE A 130 -12.21 -2.84 2.11
N LEU A 131 -12.18 -2.42 0.83
CA LEU A 131 -12.27 -1.00 0.47
C LEU A 131 -13.66 -0.41 0.78
N GLU A 132 -14.72 -1.19 0.62
CA GLU A 132 -16.09 -0.78 0.98
C GLU A 132 -16.20 -0.49 2.49
N ASN A 133 -15.62 -1.36 3.32
CA ASN A 133 -15.66 -1.23 4.78
C ASN A 133 -14.66 -0.18 5.30
N ALA A 134 -13.45 -0.17 4.75
CA ALA A 134 -12.42 0.83 5.08
C ALA A 134 -12.84 2.24 4.63
N GLY A 135 -13.66 2.36 3.58
CA GLY A 135 -14.11 3.63 3.02
C GLY A 135 -14.76 4.59 4.01
N VAL A 136 -15.35 4.10 5.11
CA VAL A 136 -15.87 4.95 6.20
C VAL A 136 -14.74 5.67 6.94
N TYR A 137 -13.62 4.98 7.19
CA TYR A 137 -12.45 5.51 7.89
C TYR A 137 -11.55 6.33 6.97
N LEU A 138 -11.50 5.98 5.68
CA LEU A 138 -10.73 6.72 4.69
C LEU A 138 -11.34 8.10 4.37
N ARG A 139 -12.66 8.26 4.53
CA ARG A 139 -13.36 9.54 4.33
C ARG A 139 -13.01 10.52 5.46
N GLY A 140 -12.27 11.58 5.12
CA GLY A 140 -11.93 12.67 6.04
C GLY A 140 -10.55 12.53 6.71
N CYS A 141 -9.83 11.42 6.49
CA CYS A 141 -8.46 11.28 6.97
C CYS A 141 -7.49 12.08 6.10
N VAL A 142 -6.97 13.17 6.66
CA VAL A 142 -5.88 13.97 6.08
C VAL A 142 -4.65 13.81 6.97
N LEU A 143 -3.63 13.14 6.44
CA LEU A 143 -2.36 12.94 7.16
C LEU A 143 -1.51 14.22 7.11
N PRO A 144 -1.11 14.82 8.25
CA PRO A 144 -0.50 16.16 8.32
C PRO A 144 0.88 16.19 7.65
N PHE A 145 1.15 17.10 6.71
CA PHE A 145 2.49 17.22 6.09
C PHE A 145 3.56 17.51 7.15
N ILE A 146 4.70 16.83 7.05
CA ILE A 146 5.80 16.85 8.02
C ILE A 146 7.11 17.04 7.28
#